data_AF-A0A7V3JMY2-F1
#
_entry.id   AF-A0A7V3JMY2-F1
#
_cell.length_a   1.000
_cell.length_b   1.000
_cell.length_c   1.000
_cell.angle_alpha   90.00
_cell.angle_beta   90.00
_cell.angle_gamma   90.00
#
_symmetry.space_group_name_H-M   'P 1'
#
loop_
_entity.id
_entity.type
_entity.pdbx_description
1 polymer ?
#
loop_
_entity_poly.entity_id
_entity_poly.type
_entity_poly.pdbx_seq_one_letter_code
_entity_poly.pdbx_strand_id
1 'polypeptide(L)'
;HVARAIRFLVTTDAYGTYHVVNTGSATWYELAAELFRQAGLAVSLTPITTGEYGARAPRPAYSVLDTTKYHRMAEAPPMPPWQDGLAEYLSAVIRPAALGPQEQG
;
A
#
# COMPACT_ATOMS: atom_id res chain seq x y z
N HIS A 1 8.24 3.64 -1.19
CA HIS A 1 8.14 4.16 0.19
C HIS A 1 9.12 3.53 1.17
N VAL A 2 8.93 2.27 1.59
CA VAL A 2 9.78 1.60 2.61
C VAL A 2 11.27 1.65 2.29
N ALA A 3 11.68 1.47 1.03
CA ALA A 3 13.09 1.57 0.64
C ALA A 3 13.73 2.95 0.96
N ARG A 4 12.97 4.06 0.85
CA ARG A 4 13.45 5.40 1.23
C ARG A 4 13.65 5.50 2.74
N ALA A 5 12.73 4.94 3.52
CA ALA A 5 12.82 4.88 4.98
C ALA A 5 14.03 4.05 5.45
N ILE A 6 14.27 2.89 4.82
CA ILE A 6 15.46 2.07 5.09
C ILE A 6 16.73 2.87 4.80
N ARG A 7 16.80 3.52 3.63
CA ARG A 7 17.95 4.35 3.25
C ARG A 7 18.21 5.49 4.24
N PHE A 8 17.15 6.10 4.77
CA PHE A 8 17.29 7.11 5.82
C PHE A 8 17.84 6.49 7.12
N LEU A 9 17.23 5.39 7.60
CA LEU A 9 17.64 4.76 8.86
C LEU A 9 19.12 4.34 8.86
N VAL A 10 19.64 3.81 7.75
CA VAL A 10 21.06 3.43 7.65
C VAL A 10 22.03 4.61 7.71
N THR A 11 21.56 5.84 7.49
CA THR A 11 22.38 7.07 7.65
C THR A 11 22.35 7.64 9.06
N THR A 12 21.61 7.01 9.97
CA THR A 12 21.49 7.43 11.37
C THR A 12 22.14 6.41 12.29
N ASP A 13 22.49 6.82 13.51
CA ASP A 13 22.88 5.90 14.60
C ASP A 13 21.67 5.42 15.42
N ALA A 14 20.45 5.59 14.91
CA ALA A 14 19.22 5.23 15.59
C ALA A 14 18.90 3.73 15.37
N TYR A 15 19.69 2.87 16.00
CA TYR A 15 19.56 1.42 15.86
C TYR A 15 18.31 0.85 16.57
N GLY A 16 17.91 -0.35 16.14
CA GLY A 16 16.85 -1.15 16.76
C GLY A 16 15.71 -1.46 15.81
N THR A 17 14.60 -1.94 16.38
CA THR A 17 13.43 -2.36 15.60
C THR A 17 12.52 -1.18 15.28
N TYR A 18 12.03 -1.11 14.03
CA TYR A 18 11.09 -0.10 13.54
C TYR A 18 9.97 -0.76 12.76
N HIS A 19 8.73 -0.29 12.96
CA HIS A 19 7.63 -0.56 12.03
C HIS A 19 7.56 0.56 11.01
N VAL A 20 7.57 0.19 9.72
CA VAL A 20 7.51 1.14 8.62
C VAL A 20 6.51 0.62 7.59
N VAL A 21 5.33 1.23 7.58
CA VAL A 21 4.24 0.96 6.63
C VAL A 21 3.61 2.29 6.22
N ASN A 22 2.85 2.30 5.11
CA ASN A 22 2.04 3.46 4.76
C ASN A 22 1.01 3.74 5.87
N THR A 23 0.58 4.99 5.99
CA THR A 23 -0.36 5.41 7.04
C THR A 23 -1.79 4.99 6.71
N GLY A 24 -2.63 4.96 7.77
CA GLY A 24 -3.98 4.44 7.71
C GLY A 24 -4.06 2.93 7.89
N SER A 25 -5.25 2.39 7.72
CA SER A 25 -5.54 0.96 7.80
C SER A 25 -6.58 0.60 6.74
N ALA A 26 -6.63 -0.69 6.42
CA ALA A 26 -7.62 -1.24 5.52
C ALA A 26 -7.82 -2.73 5.83
N THR A 27 -9.04 -3.19 5.58
CA THR A 27 -9.33 -4.61 5.35
C THR A 27 -8.86 -5.04 3.96
N TRP A 28 -8.74 -6.35 3.74
CA TRP A 28 -8.45 -6.89 2.40
C TRP A 28 -9.49 -6.50 1.36
N TYR A 29 -10.76 -6.41 1.76
CA TYR A 29 -11.85 -5.96 0.91
C TYR A 29 -11.64 -4.51 0.46
N GLU A 30 -11.34 -3.60 1.40
CA GLU A 30 -11.12 -2.18 1.10
C GLU A 30 -9.91 -1.97 0.20
N LEU A 31 -8.81 -2.71 0.43
CA LEU A 31 -7.63 -2.67 -0.44
C LEU A 31 -7.97 -3.11 -1.87
N ALA A 32 -8.73 -4.20 -2.03
CA ALA A 32 -9.15 -4.69 -3.35
C ALA A 32 -10.10 -3.70 -4.05
N ALA A 33 -11.06 -3.15 -3.32
CA ALA A 33 -12.00 -2.16 -3.84
C ALA A 33 -11.28 -0.91 -4.33
N GLU A 34 -10.33 -0.39 -3.54
CA GLU A 34 -9.55 0.77 -3.91
C GLU A 34 -8.65 0.51 -5.11
N LEU A 35 -8.04 -0.69 -5.20
CA LEU A 35 -7.25 -1.09 -6.36
C LEU A 35 -8.08 -1.07 -7.64
N PHE A 36 -9.26 -1.70 -7.66
CA PHE A 36 -10.11 -1.71 -8.85
C PHE A 36 -10.65 -0.31 -9.19
N ARG A 37 -10.98 0.48 -8.16
CA ARG A 37 -11.39 1.88 -8.33
C ARG A 37 -10.30 2.70 -9.01
N GLN A 38 -9.06 2.63 -8.52
CA GLN A 38 -7.92 3.38 -9.09
C GLN A 38 -7.50 2.85 -10.47
N ALA A 39 -7.67 1.56 -10.72
CA ALA A 39 -7.40 0.94 -12.03
C ALA A 39 -8.49 1.21 -13.08
N GLY A 40 -9.62 1.83 -12.71
CA GLY A 40 -10.75 2.08 -13.61
C GLY A 40 -11.47 0.80 -14.05
N LEU A 41 -11.38 -0.29 -13.28
CA LEU A 41 -11.97 -1.58 -13.61
C LEU A 41 -13.31 -1.76 -12.88
N ALA A 42 -14.36 -2.04 -13.65
CA ALA A 42 -15.65 -2.41 -13.10
C ALA A 42 -15.65 -3.90 -12.69
N VAL A 43 -15.49 -4.17 -11.40
CA VAL A 43 -15.47 -5.53 -10.83
C VAL A 43 -16.52 -5.62 -9.73
N SER A 44 -17.30 -6.70 -9.72
CA SER A 44 -18.19 -7.01 -8.60
C SER A 44 -17.38 -7.63 -7.47
N LEU A 45 -17.25 -6.90 -6.36
CA LEU A 45 -16.58 -7.35 -5.16
C LEU A 45 -17.60 -7.79 -4.12
N THR A 46 -17.43 -9.01 -3.60
CA THR A 46 -18.25 -9.53 -2.49
C THR A 46 -17.36 -9.69 -1.25
N PRO A 47 -17.70 -9.04 -0.12
CA PRO A 47 -16.96 -9.23 1.12
C PRO A 47 -17.18 -10.65 1.64
N ILE A 48 -16.11 -11.23 2.20
CA ILE A 48 -16.16 -12.51 2.91
C ILE A 48 -15.49 -12.37 4.28
N THR A 49 -15.90 -13.20 5.22
CA THR A 49 -15.28 -13.35 6.53
C THR A 49 -14.00 -14.20 6.46
N THR A 50 -13.15 -14.07 7.47
CA THR A 50 -11.95 -14.92 7.61
C THR A 50 -12.31 -16.41 7.65
N GLY A 51 -13.46 -16.76 8.23
CA GLY A 51 -13.94 -18.15 8.31
C GLY A 51 -14.30 -18.70 6.94
N GLU A 52 -15.00 -17.92 6.11
CA GLU A 52 -15.36 -18.29 4.74
C GLU A 52 -14.12 -18.41 3.84
N TYR A 53 -13.08 -17.62 4.08
CA TYR A 53 -11.82 -17.72 3.33
C TYR A 53 -11.06 -19.02 3.59
N GLY A 54 -11.19 -19.64 4.78
CA GLY A 54 -10.67 -20.98 5.06
C GLY A 54 -9.15 -21.13 5.00
N ALA A 55 -8.38 -20.08 5.30
CA ALA A 55 -6.91 -20.15 5.27
C ALA A 55 -6.37 -21.19 6.26
N ARG A 56 -5.42 -22.03 5.80
CA ARG A 56 -4.74 -23.05 6.64
C ARG A 56 -4.02 -22.44 7.84
N ALA A 57 -3.45 -21.24 7.68
CA ALA A 57 -2.78 -20.52 8.75
C ALA A 57 -3.72 -19.48 9.36
N PRO A 58 -3.88 -19.43 10.71
CA PRO A 58 -4.65 -18.38 11.37
C PRO A 58 -4.09 -17.01 11.03
N ARG A 59 -4.95 -16.10 10.58
CA ARG A 59 -4.60 -14.70 10.36
C ARG A 59 -5.03 -13.88 11.57
N PRO A 60 -4.18 -13.00 12.11
CA PRO A 60 -4.60 -12.05 13.11
C PRO A 60 -5.74 -11.19 12.56
N ALA A 61 -6.78 -10.97 13.37
CA ALA A 61 -7.90 -10.10 12.99
C ALA A 61 -7.47 -8.63 12.79
N TYR A 62 -6.35 -8.24 13.42
CA TYR A 62 -5.81 -6.89 13.36
C TYR A 62 -4.28 -6.94 13.24
N SER A 63 -3.74 -6.40 12.15
CA SER A 63 -2.29 -6.39 11.86
C SER A 63 -1.75 -4.97 11.61
N VAL A 64 -2.49 -3.94 12.05
CA VAL A 64 -2.02 -2.55 11.95
C VAL A 64 -0.83 -2.37 12.90
N LEU A 65 0.26 -1.82 12.36
CA LEU A 65 1.50 -1.64 13.10
C LEU A 65 1.55 -0.24 13.71
N ASP A 66 1.98 -0.14 14.96
CA ASP A 66 2.35 1.16 15.54
C ASP A 66 3.66 1.65 14.92
N THR A 67 3.59 2.74 14.16
CA THR A 67 4.71 3.38 13.46
C THR A 67 5.22 4.63 14.17
N THR A 68 4.77 4.89 15.40
CA THR A 68 5.10 6.09 16.18
C THR A 68 6.61 6.30 16.32
N LYS A 69 7.37 5.22 16.53
CA LYS A 69 8.84 5.28 16.68
C LYS A 69 9.52 5.89 15.45
N TYR A 70 9.10 5.49 14.25
CA TYR A 70 9.65 6.01 13.00
C TYR A 70 9.23 7.47 12.77
N HIS A 71 7.93 7.78 12.93
CA HIS A 71 7.39 9.11 12.65
C HIS A 71 7.85 10.20 13.62
N ARG A 72 8.38 9.85 14.80
CA ARG A 72 8.96 10.82 15.74
C ARG A 72 10.40 11.22 15.41
N MET A 73 11.07 10.51 14.50
CA MET A 73 12.44 10.85 14.11
C MET A 73 12.44 12.13 13.28
N ALA A 74 13.29 13.08 13.64
CA ALA A 74 13.50 14.28 12.83
C ALA A 74 13.95 13.87 11.42
N GLU A 75 13.42 14.56 10.40
CA GLU A 75 13.79 14.38 8.99
C GLU A 75 13.45 13.00 8.38
N ALA A 76 12.75 12.14 9.12
CA ALA A 76 12.31 10.85 8.59
C ALA A 76 11.40 11.06 7.37
N PRO A 77 11.67 10.38 6.23
CA PRO A 77 10.82 10.47 5.06
C PRO A 77 9.36 10.12 5.41
N PRO A 78 8.38 10.93 4.98
CA PRO A 78 6.99 10.68 5.32
C PRO A 78 6.49 9.39 4.66
N MET A 79 5.66 8.66 5.38
CA MET A 79 4.91 7.53 4.85
C MET A 79 3.54 8.03 4.39
N PRO A 80 3.19 7.89 3.10
CA PRO A 80 1.94 8.42 2.58
C PRO A 80 0.75 7.63 3.13
N PRO A 81 -0.48 8.16 3.02
CA PRO A 81 -1.69 7.34 3.06
C PRO A 81 -1.56 6.13 2.14
N TRP A 82 -2.08 4.97 2.54
CA TRP A 82 -1.91 3.74 1.77
C TRP A 82 -2.51 3.83 0.36
N GLN A 83 -3.58 4.59 0.17
CA GLN A 83 -4.22 4.85 -1.12
C GLN A 83 -3.29 5.59 -2.09
N ASP A 84 -2.55 6.59 -1.59
CA ASP A 84 -1.59 7.35 -2.40
C ASP A 84 -0.39 6.47 -2.79
N GLY A 85 0.07 5.63 -1.84
CA GLY A 85 1.12 4.66 -2.14
C GLY A 85 0.69 3.60 -3.16
N LEU A 86 -0.59 3.21 -3.16
CA LEU A 86 -1.18 2.35 -4.18
C LEU A 86 -1.27 3.07 -5.54
N ALA A 87 -1.67 4.34 -5.55
CA ALA A 87 -1.76 5.15 -6.77
C ALA A 87 -0.39 5.31 -7.44
N GLU A 88 0.65 5.60 -6.66
CA GLU A 88 2.04 5.68 -7.17
C GLU A 88 2.48 4.33 -7.77
N TYR A 89 2.15 3.22 -7.10
CA TYR A 89 2.46 1.88 -7.61
C TYR A 89 1.73 1.57 -8.92
N LEU A 90 0.42 1.82 -8.98
CA LEU A 90 -0.37 1.58 -10.19
C LEU A 90 0.11 2.45 -11.35
N SER A 91 0.42 3.73 -11.11
CA SER A 91 0.99 4.62 -12.15
C SER A 91 2.35 4.14 -12.67
N ALA A 92 3.15 3.46 -11.84
CA ALA A 92 4.46 2.95 -12.25
C ALA A 92 4.36 1.63 -13.04
N VAL A 93 3.36 0.80 -12.74
CA VAL A 93 3.22 -0.56 -13.30
C VAL A 93 2.25 -0.63 -14.47
N ILE A 94 1.17 0.15 -14.43
CA ILE A 94 0.28 0.35 -15.56
C ILE A 94 0.99 1.36 -16.47
N ARG A 95 1.80 0.86 -17.41
CA ARG A 95 2.17 1.67 -18.57
C ARG A 95 0.87 2.15 -19.19
N PRO A 96 0.72 3.44 -19.56
CA PRO A 96 -0.33 3.76 -20.52
C PRO A 96 -0.08 2.82 -21.69
N ALA A 97 -1.04 1.94 -21.99
CA ALA A 97 -1.04 1.23 -23.25
C ALA A 97 -0.78 2.32 -24.28
N ALA A 98 0.33 2.19 -25.01
CA ALA A 98 0.65 3.13 -26.08
C ALA A 98 -0.64 3.35 -26.83
N LEU A 99 -1.20 4.56 -26.71
CA LEU A 99 -2.37 4.96 -27.47
C LEU A 99 -1.91 4.80 -28.91
N GLY A 100 -2.29 3.69 -29.53
CA GLY A 100 -2.10 3.48 -30.95
C GLY A 100 -2.68 4.69 -31.65
N PRO A 101 -2.05 5.17 -32.73
CA PRO A 101 -2.47 6.40 -33.39
C PRO A 101 -3.96 6.30 -33.69
N GLN A 102 -4.72 7.28 -33.18
CA GLN A 102 -6.11 7.43 -33.55
C GLN A 102 -6.15 7.66 -35.06
N GLU A 103 -6.70 6.71 -35.79
CA GLU A 103 -6.99 6.88 -37.21
C GLU A 103 -7.97 8.05 -37.35
N GLN A 104 -7.45 9.19 -37.80
CA GLN A 104 -8.22 10.26 -38.42
C GLN A 104 -8.07 10.09 -39.94
N GLY A 105 -9.19 9.97 -40.65
CA GLY A 105 -9.27 10.08 -42.11
C GLY A 105 -9.87 8.88 -42.80
#